data_AF-A0A448HYD5-F1
#
_entry.id   AF-A0A448HYD5-F1
#
_cell.length_a   1.000
_cell.length_b   1.000
_cell.length_c   1.000
_cell.angle_alpha   90.00
_cell.angle_beta   90.00
_cell.angle_gamma   90.00
#
_symmetry.space_group_name_H-M   'P 1'
#
loop_
_entity.id
_entity.type
_entity.pdbx_description
1 polymer ?
#
loop_
_entity_poly.entity_id
_entity_poly.type
_entity_poly.pdbx_seq_one_letter_code
_entity_poly.pdbx_strand_id
1 'polypeptide(L)' 'MTQDHSALLAQLDALKSADAGAVFAELIRAGLQALIEAEATETIGAGRYQRSGERSTHRNDRAHRTSPGVLAEIPHL' A
#
# COMPACT_ATOMS: atom_id res chain seq x y z
N MET A 1 -12.43 -25.95 18.34
CA MET A 1 -11.13 -26.59 18.61
C MET A 1 -10.50 -27.24 17.36
N THR A 2 -11.16 -28.16 16.64
CA THR A 2 -10.60 -28.74 15.39
C THR A 2 -10.79 -27.83 14.17
N GLN A 3 -11.93 -27.12 14.10
CA GLN A 3 -12.25 -26.19 13.01
C GLN A 3 -11.30 -24.99 12.94
N ASP A 4 -10.88 -24.47 14.10
CA ASP A 4 -9.93 -23.35 14.19
C ASP A 4 -8.54 -23.76 13.69
N HIS A 5 -8.14 -25.01 13.96
CA HIS A 5 -6.86 -25.54 13.50
C HIS A 5 -6.82 -25.74 11.97
N SER A 6 -7.90 -26.26 11.40
CA SER A 6 -8.01 -26.39 9.93
C SER A 6 -8.04 -25.04 9.22
N ALA A 7 -8.65 -24.01 9.82
CA ALA A 7 -8.68 -22.66 9.25
C ALA A 7 -7.28 -22.01 9.22
N LEU A 8 -6.50 -22.17 10.31
CA LEU A 8 -5.13 -21.69 10.37
C LEU A 8 -4.21 -22.37 9.35
N LEU A 9 -4.35 -23.69 9.16
CA LEU A 9 -3.58 -24.42 8.16
C LEU A 9 -3.92 -23.97 6.73
N ALA A 10 -5.20 -23.72 6.43
CA ALA A 10 -5.62 -23.19 5.15
C ALA A 10 -5.05 -21.77 4.88
N GLN A 11 -5.02 -20.91 5.90
CA GLN A 11 -4.40 -19.58 5.81
C GLN A 11 -2.89 -19.67 5.58
N LEU A 12 -2.20 -20.58 6.27
CA LEU A 12 -0.77 -20.79 6.08
C LEU A 12 -0.45 -21.31 4.67
N ASP A 13 -1.29 -22.20 4.13
CA ASP A 13 -1.12 -22.74 2.79
C ASP A 13 -1.40 -21.67 1.72
N ALA A 14 -2.42 -20.84 1.92
CA ALA A 14 -2.68 -19.66 1.08
C ALA A 14 -1.50 -18.68 1.09
N LEU A 15 -0.86 -18.48 2.25
CA LEU A 15 0.30 -17.60 2.36
C LEU A 15 1.55 -18.20 1.68
N LYS A 16 1.76 -19.51 1.80
CA LYS A 16 2.88 -20.21 1.15
C LYS A 16 2.74 -20.30 -0.36
N SER A 17 1.50 -20.40 -0.86
CA SER A 17 1.18 -20.46 -2.28
C SER A 17 1.01 -19.09 -2.93
N ALA A 18 1.02 -18.02 -2.13
CA ALA A 18 0.95 -16.66 -2.65
C ALA A 18 2.14 -16.39 -3.59
N ASP A 19 1.86 -15.74 -4.72
CA ASP A 19 2.91 -15.28 -5.62
C ASP A 19 3.74 -14.19 -4.94
N ALA A 20 4.98 -14.53 -4.59
CA ALA A 20 5.91 -13.61 -3.96
C ALA A 20 6.13 -12.36 -4.81
N GLY A 21 6.13 -12.48 -6.15
CA GLY A 21 6.28 -11.36 -7.07
C GLY A 21 5.14 -10.35 -6.92
N ALA A 22 3.89 -10.82 -6.96
CA ALA A 22 2.71 -10.00 -6.71
C ALA A 22 2.72 -9.34 -5.33
N VAL A 23 3.10 -10.08 -4.28
CA VAL A 23 3.20 -9.56 -2.91
C VAL A 23 4.24 -8.45 -2.80
N PHE A 24 5.43 -8.64 -3.35
CA PHE A 24 6.47 -7.61 -3.38
C PHE A 24 6.04 -6.38 -4.18
N ALA A 25 5.37 -6.58 -5.31
CA ALA A 25 4.89 -5.47 -6.12
C ALA A 25 3.83 -4.64 -5.37
N GLU A 26 2.91 -5.27 -4.63
CA GLU A 26 1.97 -4.58 -3.75
C GLU A 26 2.68 -3.87 -2.59
N LEU A 27 3.69 -4.50 -1.98
CA LEU A 27 4.47 -3.89 -0.91
C LEU A 27 5.17 -2.62 -1.39
N ILE A 28 5.77 -2.63 -2.58
CA ILE A 28 6.41 -1.46 -3.18
C ILE A 28 5.37 -0.38 -3.49
N ARG A 29 4.22 -0.74 -4.07
CA ARG A 29 3.13 0.22 -4.33
C ARG A 29 2.65 0.90 -3.05
N ALA A 30 2.38 0.10 -2.01
CA ALA A 30 1.93 0.61 -0.72
C ALA A 30 3.00 1.50 -0.06
N GLY A 31 4.27 1.09 -0.11
CA GLY A 31 5.39 1.86 0.41
C GLY A 31 5.56 3.21 -0.28
N LEU A 32 5.54 3.23 -1.62
CA LEU A 32 5.59 4.47 -2.40
C LEU A 32 4.40 5.39 -2.09
N GLN A 33 3.21 4.83 -1.97
CA GLN A 33 2.03 5.61 -1.58
C GLN A 33 2.18 6.22 -0.18
N ALA A 34 2.75 5.48 0.78
CA ALA A 34 2.98 6.00 2.13
C ALA A 34 3.97 7.19 2.13
N LEU A 35 5.02 7.15 1.31
CA LEU A 35 5.96 8.25 1.16
C LEU A 35 5.31 9.51 0.57
N ILE A 36 4.49 9.35 -0.47
CA ILE A 36 3.71 10.46 -1.06
C ILE A 36 2.78 11.10 -0.01
N GLU A 37 2.17 10.28 0.85
CA GLU A 37 1.30 10.78 1.90
C GLU A 37 2.04 11.57 2.98
N ALA A 38 3.25 11.13 3.34
CA ALA A 38 4.12 11.82 4.27
C ALA A 38 4.57 13.17 3.70
N GLU A 39 5.09 13.20 2.46
CA GLU A 39 5.53 14.42 1.79
C GLU A 39 4.40 15.46 1.69
N ALA A 40 3.19 15.02 1.32
CA ALA A 40 2.04 15.90 1.26
C ALA A 40 1.62 16.42 2.65
N THR A 41 1.82 15.64 3.72
CA THR A 41 1.55 16.09 5.09
C THR A 41 2.52 17.18 5.51
N GLU A 42 3.81 17.02 5.22
CA GLU A 42 4.84 18.04 5.47
C GLU A 42 4.58 19.30 4.65
N THR A 43 4.32 19.15 3.35
CA THR A 43 4.07 20.28 2.42
C THR A 43 2.83 21.09 2.80
N ILE A 44 1.76 20.40 3.21
CA ILE A 44 0.52 21.06 3.63
C ILE A 44 0.65 21.64 5.05
N GLY A 45 1.62 21.17 5.85
CA GLY A 45 1.81 21.55 7.26
C GLY A 45 0.78 20.92 8.21
N ALA A 46 0.04 19.91 7.74
CA ALA A 46 -1.02 19.26 8.51
C ALA A 46 -1.45 17.91 7.91
N GLY A 47 -1.63 16.92 8.79
CA GLY A 47 -2.12 15.59 8.44
C GLY A 47 -3.58 15.59 7.97
N ARG A 48 -4.05 14.39 7.59
CA ARG A 48 -5.44 14.18 7.16
C ARG A 48 -6.40 14.53 8.30
N TYR A 49 -7.32 15.46 8.03
CA TYR A 49 -8.30 16.03 8.98
C TYR A 49 -7.70 16.72 10.22
N GLN A 50 -6.38 16.91 10.30
CA GLN A 50 -5.75 17.61 11.42
C GLN A 50 -6.09 19.10 11.39
N ARG A 51 -6.54 19.68 12.50
CA ARG A 51 -6.66 21.13 12.62
C ARG A 51 -5.30 21.71 12.99
N SER A 52 -4.75 22.57 12.13
CA SER A 52 -3.44 23.22 12.31
C SER A 52 -3.52 24.67 11.81
N GLY A 53 -2.88 25.58 12.54
CA GLY A 53 -2.73 26.99 12.11
C GLY A 53 -1.66 27.18 11.03
N GLU A 54 -0.74 26.22 10.90
CA GLU A 54 0.33 26.18 9.90
C GLU A 54 -0.15 25.62 8.54
N ARG A 55 -1.43 25.26 8.42
CA ARG A 55 -1.98 24.63 7.22
C ARG A 55 -1.96 25.62 6.05
N SER A 56 -1.19 25.30 5.01
CA SER A 56 -1.03 26.15 3.82
C SER A 56 -2.16 25.96 2.79
N THR A 57 -2.63 24.74 2.59
CA THR A 57 -3.65 24.38 1.58
C THR A 57 -4.56 23.22 2.04
N HIS A 58 -5.58 22.89 1.23
CA HIS A 58 -6.45 21.73 1.47
C HIS A 58 -6.04 20.54 0.59
N ARG A 59 -6.07 19.34 1.16
CA ARG A 59 -5.78 18.10 0.44
C ARG A 59 -6.96 17.73 -0.45
N ASN A 60 -6.71 17.43 -1.72
CA ASN A 60 -7.70 16.82 -2.62
C ASN A 60 -7.68 15.28 -2.50
N ASP A 61 -8.74 14.63 -2.98
CA ASP A 61 -8.81 13.17 -3.03
C ASP A 61 -7.70 12.53 -3.86
N ARG A 62 -7.39 11.27 -3.56
CA ARG A 62 -6.36 10.52 -4.29
C ARG A 62 -6.88 10.16 -5.68
N ALA A 63 -6.09 10.44 -6.70
CA ALA A 63 -6.33 9.94 -8.04
C ALA A 63 -5.61 8.60 -8.23
N HIS A 64 -6.29 7.62 -8.82
CA HIS A 64 -5.66 6.38 -9.24
C HIS A 64 -4.79 6.65 -10.47
N ARG A 65 -3.49 6.36 -10.34
CA ARG A 65 -2.54 6.48 -11.45
C ARG A 65 -1.67 5.23 -11.49
N THR A 66 -1.57 4.64 -12.68
CA THR A 66 -0.67 3.51 -12.93
C THR A 66 0.75 4.03 -13.09
N SER A 67 1.66 3.58 -12.23
CA SER A 67 3.09 3.87 -12.36
C SER A 67 3.68 2.95 -13.44
N PRO A 68 4.28 3.50 -14.52
CA PRO A 68 4.79 2.70 -15.63
C PRO A 68 5.98 1.79 -15.26
N GLY A 69 6.63 2.01 -14.11
CA GLY A 69 7.86 1.30 -13.74
C GLY A 69 7.71 -0.05 -13.03
N VAL A 70 6.50 -0.50 -12.68
CA VAL A 70 6.31 -1.75 -11.89
C VAL A 70 5.70 -2.89 -12.71
N LEU A 71 5.12 -2.60 -13.88
CA LEU A 71 4.43 -3.60 -14.72
C LEU A 71 5.18 -3.96 -16.02
N ALA A 72 6.31 -3.30 -16.32
CA ALA A 72 7.00 -3.44 -17.61
C ALA A 72 8.09 -4.53 -17.63
N GLU A 73 8.49 -5.12 -16.49
CA GLU A 73 9.65 -6.02 -16.41
C GLU A 73 9.44 -7.30 -15.57
N ILE A 74 8.24 -7.90 -15.61
CA ILE A 74 8.13 -9.31 -15.21
C ILE A 74 7.83 -10.12 -16.48
N PRO A 75 8.86 -10.51 -17.26
CA PRO A 75 8.66 -11.52 -18.28
C PRO A 75 8.37 -12.84 -17.56
N HIS A 76 7.34 -13.51 -18.05
CA HIS A 76 6.91 -14.83 -17.65
C HIS A 76 8.11 -15.77 -17.42
N LEU A 77 8.23 -16.31 -16.21
CA LEU A 77 8.98 -17.52 -15.88
C LEU A 77 7.97 -18.58 -15.43
#